data_AF-E2NIT3-F1
#
_entry.id   AF-E2NIT3-F1
#
_cell.length_a   1.000
_cell.length_b   1.000
_cell.length_c   1.000
_cell.angle_alpha   90.00
_cell.angle_beta   90.00
_cell.angle_gamma   90.00
#
_symmetry.space_group_name_H-M   'P 1'
#
loop_
_entity.id
_entity.type
_entity.pdbx_description
1 polymer ?
#
loop_
_entity_poly.entity_id
_entity_poly.type
_entity_poly.pdbx_seq_one_letter_code
_entity_poly.pdbx_strand_id
1 'polypeptide(L)'
;DVTAWGTQPGFSTEGHKLTHAMAQLDVKLISGTDGFTNAELNAAAVKTDSKKKVSVGSTTATLNISDLTTAKNVDLKKTMDAADASGTNATFSALIAPQQLKQIVITINGNNYTLNKELTMTANQKFSLEVTVSRTPLGFSAAVTNWTEASMTEGGVVVDP
;
A
#
# COMPACT_ATOMS: atom_id res chain seq x y z
N ASP A 1 31.90 33.93 -21.77
CA ASP A 1 30.77 33.02 -21.96
C ASP A 1 30.85 31.85 -21.00
N VAL A 2 29.96 31.83 -20.01
CA VAL A 2 29.71 30.62 -19.21
C VAL A 2 28.58 29.90 -19.94
N THR A 3 28.90 28.80 -20.62
CA THR A 3 27.88 27.90 -21.17
C THR A 3 27.01 27.46 -19.99
N ALA A 4 25.71 27.79 -20.00
CA ALA A 4 24.79 27.39 -18.95
C ALA A 4 24.79 25.85 -18.84
N TRP A 5 25.14 25.32 -17.68
CA TRP A 5 25.08 23.89 -17.42
C TRP A 5 23.67 23.52 -16.97
N GLY A 6 22.92 22.88 -17.88
CA GLY A 6 21.62 22.26 -17.59
C GLY A 6 20.43 23.20 -17.79
N THR A 7 19.41 22.72 -18.50
CA THR A 7 18.05 23.26 -18.43
C THR A 7 17.30 22.48 -17.36
N GLN A 8 16.60 23.16 -16.46
CA GLN A 8 15.63 22.48 -15.59
C GLN A 8 14.62 21.79 -16.51
N PRO A 9 14.39 20.46 -16.37
CA PRO A 9 13.34 19.80 -17.13
C PRO A 9 12.00 20.48 -16.82
N GLY A 10 11.37 21.03 -17.86
CA GLY A 10 10.09 21.70 -17.76
C GLY A 10 8.98 20.65 -17.59
N PHE A 11 8.50 20.46 -16.37
CA PHE A 11 7.35 19.60 -16.09
C PHE A 11 6.00 20.35 -16.25
N SER A 12 6.04 21.64 -16.60
CA SER A 12 4.90 22.56 -16.63
C SER A 12 4.32 22.82 -18.02
N THR A 13 4.91 22.29 -19.10
CA THR A 13 4.41 22.48 -20.47
C THR A 13 4.18 21.11 -21.12
N GLU A 14 2.95 20.92 -21.61
CA GLU A 14 2.35 19.73 -22.23
C GLU A 14 3.28 18.53 -22.50
N GLY A 15 3.28 17.54 -21.59
CA GLY A 15 3.79 16.19 -21.90
C GLY A 15 4.64 15.52 -20.82
N HIS A 16 5.11 16.25 -19.82
CA HIS A 16 5.98 15.71 -18.76
C HIS A 16 5.24 15.58 -17.42
N LYS A 17 4.26 14.67 -17.36
CA LYS A 17 3.54 14.32 -16.13
C LYS A 17 4.30 13.22 -15.39
N LEU A 18 4.70 13.48 -14.15
CA LEU A 18 5.28 12.45 -13.28
C LEU A 18 4.15 11.59 -12.71
N THR A 19 4.17 10.30 -13.06
CA THR A 19 3.26 9.28 -12.53
C THR A 19 3.98 8.34 -11.59
N HIS A 20 3.27 7.79 -10.63
CA HIS A 20 3.85 6.84 -9.69
C HIS A 20 4.09 5.48 -10.39
N ALA A 21 5.33 4.99 -10.33
CA ALA A 21 5.71 3.69 -10.91
C ALA A 21 5.17 2.48 -10.12
N MET A 22 4.63 2.71 -8.93
CA MET A 22 4.13 1.71 -7.99
C MET A 22 2.64 1.94 -7.71
N ALA A 23 1.98 0.92 -7.16
CA ALA A 23 0.65 1.05 -6.58
C ALA A 23 0.74 1.27 -5.07
N GLN A 24 -0.24 1.92 -4.45
CA GLN A 24 -0.39 1.92 -2.99
C GLN A 24 -1.51 0.98 -2.58
N LEU A 25 -1.25 0.16 -1.57
CA LEU A 25 -2.23 -0.67 -0.90
C LEU A 25 -2.43 -0.13 0.51
N ASP A 26 -3.65 0.29 0.83
CA ASP A 26 -4.09 0.63 2.18
C ASP A 26 -5.06 -0.45 2.67
N VAL A 27 -4.79 -0.99 3.86
CA VAL A 27 -5.64 -1.98 4.54
C VAL A 27 -6.03 -1.39 5.89
N LYS A 28 -7.32 -1.09 6.04
CA LYS A 28 -7.93 -0.59 7.27
C LYS A 28 -8.62 -1.73 7.99
N LEU A 29 -8.12 -2.05 9.17
CA LEU A 29 -8.72 -3.04 10.07
C LEU A 29 -9.81 -2.36 10.90
N ILE A 30 -10.99 -2.95 10.91
CA ILE A 30 -12.17 -2.49 11.64
C ILE A 30 -12.57 -3.61 12.62
N SER A 31 -12.87 -3.25 13.86
CA SER A 31 -13.40 -4.20 14.83
C SER A 31 -14.87 -4.50 14.52
N GLY A 32 -15.23 -5.78 14.37
CA GLY A 32 -16.61 -6.22 14.21
C GLY A 32 -17.31 -6.52 15.54
N THR A 33 -18.50 -7.13 15.50
CA THR A 33 -19.22 -7.57 16.72
C THR A 33 -18.38 -8.57 17.50
N ASP A 34 -18.25 -8.37 18.83
CA ASP A 34 -17.30 -9.07 19.71
C ASP A 34 -15.85 -9.08 19.20
N GLY A 35 -15.46 -8.02 18.49
CA GLY A 35 -14.19 -7.89 17.81
C GLY A 35 -12.99 -7.58 18.72
N PHE A 36 -11.90 -7.16 18.08
CA PHE A 36 -10.66 -6.82 18.75
C PHE A 36 -10.69 -5.41 19.35
N THR A 37 -9.97 -5.23 20.45
CA THR A 37 -9.70 -3.92 21.01
C THR A 37 -8.80 -3.11 20.07
N ASN A 38 -8.83 -1.80 20.22
CA ASN A 38 -7.96 -0.92 19.46
C ASN A 38 -6.47 -1.25 19.65
N ALA A 39 -6.05 -1.56 20.88
CA ALA A 39 -4.67 -1.92 21.17
C ALA A 39 -4.24 -3.16 20.37
N GLU A 40 -5.12 -4.15 20.26
CA GLU A 40 -4.88 -5.37 19.49
C GLU A 40 -4.82 -5.09 17.98
N LEU A 41 -5.72 -4.25 17.45
CA LEU A 41 -5.68 -3.84 16.04
C LEU A 41 -4.41 -3.04 15.71
N ASN A 42 -3.98 -2.17 16.61
CA ASN A 42 -2.78 -1.35 16.46
C ASN A 42 -1.48 -2.14 16.58
N ALA A 43 -1.51 -3.27 17.29
CA ALA A 43 -0.39 -4.21 17.41
C ALA A 43 -0.38 -5.27 16.29
N ALA A 44 -1.38 -5.25 15.39
CA ALA A 44 -1.49 -6.22 14.32
C ALA A 44 -0.31 -6.12 13.34
N ALA A 45 0.05 -7.24 12.73
CA ALA A 45 0.96 -7.27 11.59
C ALA A 45 0.15 -7.58 10.32
N VAL A 46 0.34 -6.80 9.26
CA VAL A 46 -0.31 -7.02 7.98
C VAL A 46 0.74 -7.25 6.92
N LYS A 47 0.62 -8.37 6.19
CA LYS A 47 1.58 -8.79 5.17
C LYS A 47 0.89 -9.22 3.90
N THR A 48 1.59 -9.07 2.78
CA THR A 48 1.22 -9.71 1.51
C THR A 48 2.46 -10.29 0.86
N ASP A 49 2.28 -11.25 -0.04
CA ASP A 49 3.38 -11.88 -0.74
C ASP A 49 3.59 -11.21 -2.10
N SER A 50 4.81 -10.75 -2.35
CA SER A 50 5.21 -10.15 -3.62
C SER A 50 6.11 -11.10 -4.39
N LYS A 51 5.81 -11.28 -5.69
CA LYS A 51 6.72 -11.91 -6.65
C LYS A 51 7.56 -10.90 -7.42
N LYS A 52 7.50 -9.63 -7.06
CA LYS A 52 8.30 -8.57 -7.69
C LYS A 52 9.41 -8.11 -6.75
N LYS A 53 10.59 -7.89 -7.33
CA LYS A 53 11.74 -7.21 -6.71
C LYS A 53 11.91 -5.85 -7.38
N VAL A 54 11.98 -4.81 -6.56
CA VAL A 54 12.33 -3.46 -6.98
C VAL A 54 13.80 -3.20 -6.67
N SER A 55 14.51 -2.60 -7.62
CA SER A 55 15.91 -2.19 -7.44
C SER A 55 16.19 -0.91 -8.21
N VAL A 56 17.19 -0.16 -7.76
CA VAL A 56 17.66 1.03 -8.48
C VAL A 56 19.01 0.70 -9.11
N GLY A 57 19.13 0.91 -10.42
CA GLY A 57 20.41 0.81 -11.10
C GLY A 57 21.34 1.92 -10.64
N SER A 58 22.45 1.57 -9.99
CA SER A 58 23.37 2.55 -9.39
C SER A 58 24.06 3.46 -10.42
N THR A 59 24.18 3.01 -11.67
CA THR A 59 24.82 3.76 -12.76
C THR A 59 23.84 4.51 -13.65
N THR A 60 22.61 4.00 -13.81
CA THR A 60 21.60 4.55 -14.72
C THR A 60 20.48 5.31 -14.02
N ALA A 61 20.44 5.30 -12.68
CA ALA A 61 19.35 5.82 -11.85
C ALA A 61 17.95 5.29 -12.28
N THR A 62 17.90 4.11 -12.88
CA THR A 62 16.66 3.50 -13.39
C THR A 62 16.02 2.64 -12.32
N LEU A 63 14.72 2.80 -12.13
CA LEU A 63 13.90 1.89 -11.33
C LEU A 63 13.65 0.60 -12.12
N ASN A 64 14.14 -0.53 -11.63
CA ASN A 64 13.96 -1.83 -12.24
C ASN A 64 13.01 -2.68 -11.39
N ILE A 65 11.92 -3.16 -12.01
CA ILE A 65 10.99 -4.11 -11.43
C ILE A 65 11.18 -5.44 -12.16
N SER A 66 11.52 -6.49 -11.40
CA SER A 66 11.82 -7.83 -11.94
C SER A 66 11.03 -8.89 -11.19
N ASP A 67 10.84 -10.05 -11.82
CA ASP A 67 10.20 -11.20 -11.20
C ASP A 67 11.15 -11.96 -10.27
N LEU A 68 10.57 -12.49 -9.20
CA LEU A 68 11.18 -13.45 -8.28
C LEU A 68 10.56 -14.84 -8.52
N THR A 69 11.40 -15.87 -8.45
CA THR A 69 10.96 -17.27 -8.51
C THR A 69 10.17 -17.67 -7.26
N THR A 70 10.60 -17.18 -6.09
CA THR A 70 9.94 -17.39 -4.80
C THR A 70 9.39 -16.06 -4.30
N ALA A 71 8.11 -16.05 -3.90
CA ALA A 71 7.49 -14.87 -3.33
C ALA A 71 8.14 -14.49 -1.99
N LYS A 72 8.20 -13.20 -1.69
CA LYS A 72 8.69 -12.67 -0.42
C LYS A 72 7.60 -11.86 0.26
N ASN A 73 7.56 -11.90 1.58
CA ASN A 73 6.63 -11.08 2.34
C ASN A 73 6.99 -9.60 2.23
N VAL A 74 5.96 -8.78 2.03
CA VAL A 74 5.97 -7.34 2.16
C VAL A 74 5.17 -7.00 3.41
N ASP A 75 5.84 -6.41 4.40
CA ASP A 75 5.18 -5.90 5.60
C ASP A 75 4.53 -4.56 5.29
N LEU A 76 3.22 -4.46 5.44
CA LEU A 76 2.53 -3.17 5.40
C LEU A 76 2.85 -2.43 6.69
N LYS A 77 3.17 -1.14 6.55
CA LYS A 77 3.51 -0.28 7.66
C LYS A 77 2.26 0.41 8.17
N LYS A 78 2.05 0.35 9.48
CA LYS A 78 0.99 1.10 10.12
C LYS A 78 1.14 2.59 9.76
N THR A 79 0.08 3.16 9.22
CA THR A 79 -0.04 4.59 8.98
C THR A 79 -0.97 5.14 10.06
N MET A 80 -0.54 6.18 10.78
CA MET A 80 -1.45 6.85 11.70
C MET A 80 -2.40 7.69 10.85
N ASP A 81 -3.69 7.36 10.90
CA ASP A 81 -4.71 8.25 10.39
C ASP A 81 -4.90 9.37 11.41
N ALA A 82 -4.70 10.63 11.00
CA ALA A 82 -4.88 11.79 11.89
C ALA A 82 -6.32 11.90 12.43
N ALA A 83 -7.27 11.21 11.79
CA ALA A 83 -8.67 11.12 12.18
C ALA A 83 -8.98 10.00 13.22
N ASP A 84 -8.04 9.11 13.54
CA ASP A 84 -8.24 8.05 14.55
C ASP A 84 -8.03 8.55 15.99
N ALA A 85 -8.51 9.75 16.30
CA ALA A 85 -8.56 10.25 17.67
C ALA A 85 -9.56 9.44 18.55
N SER A 86 -10.45 8.64 17.93
CA SER A 86 -11.38 7.76 18.64
C SER A 86 -10.81 6.36 18.93
N GLY A 87 -9.74 5.95 18.23
CA GLY A 87 -9.05 4.68 18.45
C GLY A 87 -9.95 3.48 18.19
N THR A 88 -10.54 3.36 17.00
CA THR A 88 -11.44 2.22 16.68
C THR A 88 -11.03 1.41 15.46
N ASN A 89 -9.98 1.83 14.76
CA ASN A 89 -9.46 1.17 13.57
C ASN A 89 -7.93 1.29 13.51
N ALA A 90 -7.31 0.53 12.62
CA ALA A 90 -5.88 0.66 12.34
C ALA A 90 -5.64 0.52 10.84
N THR A 91 -4.93 1.47 10.24
CA THR A 91 -4.61 1.47 8.81
C THR A 91 -3.15 1.08 8.60
N PHE A 92 -2.91 0.23 7.61
CA PHE A 92 -1.60 -0.25 7.20
C PHE A 92 -1.42 -0.02 5.71
N SER A 93 -0.27 0.52 5.31
CA SER A 93 0.01 0.89 3.93
C SER A 93 1.31 0.29 3.43
N ALA A 94 1.37 -0.04 2.14
CA ALA A 94 2.60 -0.36 1.44
C ALA A 94 2.57 0.15 -0.01
N LEU A 95 3.76 0.44 -0.55
CA LEU A 95 3.96 0.59 -1.98
C LEU A 95 4.26 -0.78 -2.59
N ILE A 96 3.41 -1.20 -3.52
CA ILE A 96 3.45 -2.52 -4.14
C ILE A 96 3.78 -2.36 -5.62
N ALA A 97 4.75 -3.14 -6.10
CA ALA A 97 5.06 -3.18 -7.53
C ALA A 97 3.86 -3.74 -8.30
N PRO A 98 3.58 -3.25 -9.53
CA PRO A 98 2.46 -3.74 -10.32
C PRO A 98 2.51 -5.26 -10.50
N GLN A 99 1.50 -5.95 -9.96
CA GLN A 99 1.38 -7.41 -9.94
C GLN A 99 0.00 -7.83 -9.45
N GLN A 100 -0.32 -9.11 -9.61
CA GLN A 100 -1.47 -9.71 -8.93
C GLN A 100 -1.04 -10.24 -7.55
N LEU A 101 -1.67 -9.73 -6.49
CA LEU A 101 -1.59 -10.30 -5.14
C LEU A 101 -2.68 -11.36 -4.98
N LYS A 102 -2.39 -12.45 -4.28
CA LYS A 102 -3.35 -13.54 -4.05
C LYS A 102 -4.03 -13.49 -2.69
N GLN A 103 -3.29 -12.98 -1.70
CA GLN A 103 -3.72 -12.98 -0.32
C GLN A 103 -3.11 -11.84 0.47
N ILE A 104 -3.81 -11.46 1.53
CA ILE A 104 -3.30 -10.59 2.59
C ILE A 104 -3.42 -11.37 3.89
N VAL A 105 -2.31 -11.45 4.63
CA VAL A 105 -2.26 -12.11 5.93
C VAL A 105 -2.24 -11.02 7.00
N ILE A 106 -3.24 -11.05 7.86
CA ILE A 106 -3.34 -10.19 9.04
C ILE A 106 -3.00 -11.08 10.24
N THR A 107 -2.21 -10.59 11.19
CA THR A 107 -1.86 -11.31 12.41
C THR A 107 -2.24 -10.46 13.61
N ILE A 108 -3.13 -10.97 14.46
CA ILE A 108 -3.60 -10.30 15.68
C ILE A 108 -3.41 -11.26 16.85
N ASN A 109 -2.71 -10.83 17.90
CA ASN A 109 -2.38 -11.66 19.07
C ASN A 109 -1.75 -13.03 18.72
N GLY A 110 -0.94 -13.08 17.66
CA GLY A 110 -0.28 -14.31 17.20
C GLY A 110 -1.16 -15.22 16.33
N ASN A 111 -2.44 -14.91 16.12
CA ASN A 111 -3.30 -15.67 15.22
C ASN A 111 -3.25 -15.10 13.81
N ASN A 112 -3.20 -15.97 12.80
CA ASN A 112 -3.16 -15.57 11.39
C ASN A 112 -4.55 -15.60 10.74
N TYR A 113 -4.83 -14.57 9.97
CA TYR A 113 -6.08 -14.33 9.24
C TYR A 113 -5.72 -14.13 7.78
N THR A 114 -6.07 -15.10 6.93
CA THR A 114 -5.75 -15.02 5.51
C THR A 114 -6.98 -14.57 4.73
N LEU A 115 -6.91 -13.36 4.17
CA LEU A 115 -7.87 -12.87 3.20
C LEU A 115 -7.45 -13.39 1.81
N ASN A 116 -8.15 -14.42 1.33
CA ASN A 116 -7.97 -14.95 -0.03
C ASN A 116 -8.75 -14.09 -1.02
N LYS A 117 -8.13 -13.03 -1.51
CA LYS A 117 -8.70 -12.15 -2.53
C LYS A 117 -7.62 -11.80 -3.55
N GLU A 118 -7.89 -12.10 -4.81
CA GLU A 118 -6.99 -11.70 -5.89
C GLU A 118 -7.12 -10.20 -6.15
N LEU A 119 -6.00 -9.48 -6.02
CA LEU A 119 -5.92 -8.03 -6.22
C LEU A 119 -4.93 -7.72 -7.34
N THR A 120 -5.39 -7.14 -8.43
CA THR A 120 -4.51 -6.69 -9.52
C THR A 120 -4.02 -5.28 -9.22
N MET A 121 -2.82 -5.18 -8.68
CA MET A 121 -2.19 -3.90 -8.36
C MET A 121 -1.66 -3.25 -9.64
N THR A 122 -2.19 -2.08 -9.97
CA THR A 122 -1.79 -1.30 -11.16
C THR A 122 -0.99 -0.06 -10.73
N ALA A 123 0.05 0.30 -11.49
CA ALA A 123 0.84 1.50 -11.22
C ALA A 123 -0.05 2.76 -11.19
N ASN A 124 0.37 3.76 -10.42
CA ASN A 124 -0.35 5.03 -10.28
C ASN A 124 -1.77 4.92 -9.71
N GLN A 125 -2.08 3.82 -9.03
CA GLN A 125 -3.36 3.62 -8.36
C GLN A 125 -3.17 3.38 -6.86
N LYS A 126 -4.14 3.89 -6.10
CA LYS A 126 -4.34 3.60 -4.68
C LYS A 126 -5.52 2.64 -4.54
N PHE A 127 -5.26 1.54 -3.85
CA PHE A 127 -6.23 0.51 -3.50
C PHE A 127 -6.49 0.59 -2.00
N SER A 128 -7.73 0.84 -1.59
CA SER A 128 -8.09 0.90 -0.16
C SER A 128 -9.07 -0.22 0.17
N LEU A 129 -8.69 -1.07 1.12
CA LEU A 129 -9.49 -2.17 1.63
C LEU A 129 -9.90 -1.86 3.06
N GLU A 130 -11.20 -1.97 3.34
CA GLU A 130 -11.69 -2.06 4.70
C GLU A 130 -11.95 -3.52 5.04
N VAL A 131 -11.36 -3.99 6.13
CA VAL A 131 -11.43 -5.38 6.59
C VAL A 131 -11.99 -5.40 8.00
N THR A 132 -13.18 -5.96 8.17
CA THR A 132 -13.76 -6.21 9.48
C THR A 132 -13.25 -7.52 10.04
N VAL A 133 -12.74 -7.47 11.26
CA VAL A 133 -12.25 -8.64 12.02
C VAL A 133 -13.12 -8.87 13.26
N SER A 134 -13.62 -10.10 13.42
CA SER A 134 -14.50 -10.50 14.53
C SER A 134 -14.00 -11.78 15.21
N ARG A 135 -14.28 -11.90 16.52
CA ARG A 135 -14.21 -13.19 17.22
C ARG A 135 -15.48 -13.97 16.90
N THR A 136 -15.37 -15.28 16.68
CA THR A 136 -16.51 -16.17 16.46
C THR A 136 -16.46 -17.30 17.49
N PRO A 137 -17.59 -17.94 17.82
CA PRO A 137 -17.60 -19.09 18.75
C PRO A 137 -16.72 -20.27 18.29
N LEU A 138 -16.41 -20.33 16.98
CA LEU A 138 -15.58 -21.35 16.34
C LEU A 138 -14.15 -20.85 16.03
N GLY A 139 -13.80 -19.63 16.46
CA GLY A 139 -12.50 -19.02 16.18
C GLY A 139 -12.63 -17.54 15.85
N PHE A 140 -12.24 -17.15 14.64
CA PHE A 140 -12.29 -15.76 14.23
C PHE A 140 -12.57 -15.62 12.72
N SER A 141 -13.05 -14.46 12.28
CA SER A 141 -13.35 -14.17 10.87
C SER A 141 -12.78 -12.82 10.41
N ALA A 142 -12.46 -12.73 9.12
CA ALA A 142 -12.09 -11.50 8.44
C ALA A 142 -12.89 -11.37 7.14
N ALA A 143 -13.52 -10.22 6.92
CA ALA A 143 -14.32 -9.96 5.73
C ALA A 143 -14.03 -8.56 5.18
N VAL A 144 -13.96 -8.43 3.86
CA VAL A 144 -13.83 -7.12 3.20
C VAL A 144 -15.18 -6.42 3.22
N THR A 145 -15.26 -5.26 3.84
CA THR A 145 -16.49 -4.46 3.91
C THR A 145 -16.56 -3.39 2.83
N ASN A 146 -15.41 -2.88 2.39
CA ASN A 146 -15.35 -1.88 1.34
C ASN A 146 -14.07 -2.00 0.51
N TRP A 147 -14.16 -1.59 -0.75
CA TRP A 147 -13.07 -1.58 -1.72
C TRP A 147 -13.16 -0.32 -2.57
N THR A 148 -12.09 0.48 -2.59
CA THR A 148 -12.00 1.66 -3.46
C THR A 148 -10.69 1.68 -4.23
N GLU A 149 -10.79 2.11 -5.49
CA GLU A 149 -9.66 2.32 -6.39
C GLU A 149 -9.69 3.78 -6.86
N ALA A 150 -8.56 4.45 -6.74
CA ALA A 150 -8.41 5.82 -7.23
C ALA A 150 -7.05 5.99 -7.88
N SER A 151 -7.02 6.75 -8.97
CA SER A 151 -5.76 7.24 -9.52
C SER A 151 -5.09 8.15 -8.50
N MET A 152 -3.78 8.01 -8.34
CA MET A 152 -3.00 8.96 -7.56
C MET A 152 -2.86 10.27 -8.34
N THR A 153 -2.91 11.38 -7.60
CA THR A 153 -2.64 12.71 -8.16
C THR A 153 -1.23 12.76 -8.72
N GLU A 154 -1.11 13.20 -9.97
CA GLU A 154 0.19 13.43 -10.60
C GLU A 154 0.99 14.48 -9.80
N GLY A 155 2.29 14.27 -9.66
CA GLY A 155 3.17 15.23 -9.04
C GLY A 155 3.37 16.44 -9.95
N GLY A 156 2.72 17.56 -9.64
CA GLY A 156 3.01 18.86 -10.25
C GLY A 156 4.18 19.54 -9.52
N VAL A 157 5.18 20.00 -10.27
CA VAL A 157 6.16 20.96 -9.72
C VAL A 157 5.45 22.32 -9.64
N VAL A 158 5.17 22.78 -8.43
CA VAL A 158 4.81 24.19 -8.21
C VAL A 158 6.10 24.99 -8.36
N VAL A 159 6.23 25.71 -9.47
CA VAL A 159 7.23 26.77 -9.59
C VAL A 159 6.65 27.99 -8.87
N ASP A 160 7.23 28.33 -7.72
CA ASP A 160 7.00 29.61 -7.03
C ASP A 160 7.58 30.73 -7.92
N PRO A 161 6.83 31.80 -8.25
CA PRO A 161 7.27 32.89 -9.11
C PRO A 161 8.48 33.69 -8.60
#